data_AF-A0A7W8CF26-F1
#
_entry.id   AF-A0A7W8CF26-F1
#
_cell.length_a   1.000
_cell.length_b   1.000
_cell.length_c   1.000
_cell.angle_alpha   90.00
_cell.angle_beta   90.00
_cell.angle_gamma   90.00
#
_symmetry.space_group_name_H-M   'P 1'
#
loop_
_entity.id
_entity.type
_entity.pdbx_description
1 polymer ?
#
loop_
_entity_poly.entity_id
_entity_poly.type
_entity_poly.pdbx_seq_one_letter_code
_entity_poly.pdbx_strand_id
1 'polypeptide(L)'
;MTEPAPNDTVLDEIERFVGRFLVLPSEHCLTVIVLWIAHTWATPAFYVSPRLIIDSAEPGSGKTRVLELLALLCHSAKLTLSTTTAALYRRIAAAKDRPPTVLQDEADAVFGKTNNPQTEDLRALFNAGYKRGATVDRCETEGKSIRVREFPVYAPVTLAGLAGKMPATITDRAAAVIHMRRRAPDETVAEFRERDAALHATPIRDRLEAWAEDNLAALEQCRPAMPEGVRDRPAEVWEALLAVADVAGGKWPDKARRACVHFVLQSDPDALSFGVRLLRDVRKVFADRDRMFSSDLVAALIGDEESEWSNLWGKPLDQQRLAKELKRYGIKSDRVRIGEGQARGYAVDGPGGLAQAWHRYLPDAMDTRHSRPSRPDAGQDVSEASHTRHEASQTRPTRPEGVTEETPPDQQLFGSETPVTPVTPAGDDDNVTQIPTFNPHRRKRTRGHFRPPTGPGRCPDCGWHVESQGHADNCTPANQETAG
;
A
#
# COMPACT_ATOMS: atom_id res chain seq x y z
N MET A 1 -29.13 20.95 -4.68
CA MET A 1 -27.84 21.58 -5.02
C MET A 1 -27.65 22.79 -4.13
N THR A 2 -26.43 23.08 -3.70
CA THR A 2 -25.97 24.47 -3.61
C THR A 2 -25.27 24.76 -4.93
N GLU A 3 -25.53 25.91 -5.53
CA GLU A 3 -24.68 26.45 -6.60
C GLU A 3 -23.24 26.60 -6.09
N PRO A 4 -22.22 26.60 -6.98
CA PRO A 4 -20.87 26.97 -6.56
C PRO A 4 -20.94 28.36 -5.89
N ALA A 5 -20.41 28.47 -4.67
CA ALA A 5 -20.38 29.77 -4.01
C ALA A 5 -19.55 30.73 -4.87
N PRO A 6 -19.84 32.04 -4.92
CA PRO A 6 -19.21 32.98 -5.86
C PRO A 6 -17.68 33.14 -5.71
N ASN A 7 -17.05 32.48 -4.73
CA ASN A 7 -15.60 32.42 -4.52
C ASN A 7 -15.05 30.97 -4.43
N ASP A 8 -15.82 29.93 -4.78
CA ASP A 8 -15.34 28.54 -4.76
C ASP A 8 -14.31 28.28 -5.88
N THR A 9 -13.15 27.74 -5.51
CA THR A 9 -12.17 27.24 -6.49
C THR A 9 -12.64 25.91 -7.08
N VAL A 10 -12.12 25.51 -8.25
CA VAL A 10 -12.46 24.19 -8.82
C VAL A 10 -12.02 23.04 -7.90
N LEU A 11 -10.97 23.23 -7.08
CA LEU A 11 -10.58 22.26 -6.05
C LEU A 11 -11.61 22.15 -4.92
N ASP A 12 -12.34 23.22 -4.56
CA ASP A 12 -13.44 23.16 -3.59
C ASP A 12 -14.62 22.31 -4.09
N GLU A 13 -14.89 22.37 -5.40
CA GLU A 13 -15.90 21.54 -6.05
C GLU A 13 -15.48 20.07 -6.12
N ILE A 14 -14.21 19.78 -6.42
CA ILE A 14 -13.65 18.42 -6.34
C ILE A 14 -13.74 17.88 -4.91
N GLU A 15 -13.35 18.67 -3.90
CA GLU A 15 -13.45 18.31 -2.48
C GLU A 15 -14.88 17.95 -2.08
N ARG A 16 -15.83 18.82 -2.42
CA ARG A 16 -17.25 18.65 -2.14
C ARG A 16 -17.88 17.48 -2.89
N PHE A 17 -17.46 17.22 -4.12
CA PHE A 17 -17.95 16.10 -4.91
C PHE A 17 -17.40 14.76 -4.39
N VAL A 18 -16.08 14.65 -4.25
CA VAL A 18 -15.40 13.42 -3.82
C VAL A 18 -15.76 13.05 -2.37
N GLY A 19 -15.79 14.04 -1.48
CA GLY A 19 -16.09 13.85 -0.05
C GLY A 19 -17.50 13.31 0.24
N ARG A 20 -18.45 13.42 -0.71
CA ARG A 20 -19.80 12.83 -0.56
C ARG A 20 -19.83 11.31 -0.67
N PHE A 21 -18.84 10.71 -1.33
CA PHE A 21 -18.83 9.28 -1.68
C PHE A 21 -17.77 8.48 -0.92
N LEU A 22 -16.90 9.15 -0.16
CA LEU A 22 -15.78 8.55 0.54
C LEU A 22 -15.85 8.81 2.05
N VAL A 23 -15.56 7.77 2.82
CA VAL A 23 -15.09 7.87 4.20
C VAL A 23 -13.60 7.59 4.15
N LEU A 24 -12.80 8.45 4.78
CA LEU A 24 -11.35 8.42 4.72
C LEU A 24 -10.76 8.52 6.14
N PRO A 25 -9.58 7.89 6.41
CA PRO A 25 -8.99 7.86 7.74
C PRO A 25 -8.67 9.24 8.35
N SER A 26 -8.47 10.27 7.52
CA SER A 26 -8.24 11.66 7.96
C SER A 26 -8.66 12.67 6.88
N GLU A 27 -8.86 13.94 7.26
CA GLU A 27 -9.12 15.03 6.30
C GLU A 27 -7.95 15.25 5.31
N HIS A 28 -6.74 14.84 5.69
CA HIS A 28 -5.54 14.93 4.88
C HIS A 28 -5.60 13.97 3.68
N CYS A 29 -6.24 12.80 3.83
CA CYS A 29 -6.50 11.88 2.72
C CYS A 29 -7.34 12.55 1.62
N LEU A 30 -8.42 13.25 1.98
CA LEU A 30 -9.27 13.95 1.00
C LEU A 30 -8.49 15.07 0.32
N THR A 31 -7.75 15.86 1.11
CA THR A 31 -6.89 16.94 0.62
C THR A 31 -5.90 16.43 -0.44
N VAL A 32 -5.21 15.32 -0.19
CA VAL A 32 -4.28 14.74 -1.17
C VAL A 32 -4.99 14.24 -2.42
N ILE A 33 -6.14 13.57 -2.28
CA ILE A 33 -6.91 13.09 -3.45
C ILE A 33 -7.29 14.28 -4.36
N VAL A 34 -7.77 15.39 -3.80
CA VAL A 34 -8.14 16.61 -4.55
C VAL A 34 -6.93 17.20 -5.28
N LEU A 35 -5.81 17.39 -4.57
CA LEU A 35 -4.58 17.94 -5.16
C LEU A 35 -4.00 17.02 -6.23
N TRP A 36 -4.06 15.70 -6.01
CA TRP A 36 -3.56 14.70 -6.96
C TRP A 36 -4.38 14.67 -8.24
N ILE A 37 -5.71 14.77 -8.13
CA ILE A 37 -6.64 14.93 -9.26
C ILE A 37 -6.23 16.16 -10.09
N ALA A 38 -6.08 17.33 -9.47
CA ALA A 38 -5.70 18.55 -10.17
C ALA A 38 -4.31 18.47 -10.81
N HIS A 39 -3.33 17.87 -10.11
CA HIS A 39 -2.00 17.60 -10.67
C HIS A 39 -2.05 16.74 -11.96
N THR A 40 -3.01 15.82 -12.11
CA THR A 40 -3.09 14.99 -13.35
C THR A 40 -3.29 15.82 -14.62
N TRP A 41 -4.03 16.93 -14.52
CA TRP A 41 -4.28 17.85 -15.64
C TRP A 41 -3.09 18.77 -15.89
N ALA A 42 -2.37 19.17 -14.84
CA ALA A 42 -1.17 20.00 -14.91
C ALA A 42 0.15 19.22 -15.08
N THR A 43 0.10 17.91 -15.43
CA THR A 43 1.32 17.09 -15.59
C THR A 43 2.43 17.66 -16.48
N PRO A 44 2.16 18.43 -17.57
CA PRO A 44 3.22 19.06 -18.36
C PRO A 44 4.16 19.93 -17.53
N ALA A 45 3.64 20.65 -16.53
CA ALA A 45 4.40 21.59 -15.72
C ALA A 45 5.43 20.95 -14.78
N PHE A 46 5.31 19.63 -14.53
CA PHE A 46 6.11 18.95 -13.51
C PHE A 46 7.15 17.99 -14.09
N TYR A 47 8.31 17.98 -13.42
CA TYR A 47 9.35 16.96 -13.61
C TYR A 47 9.01 15.65 -12.87
N VAL A 48 8.26 15.73 -11.77
CA VAL A 48 7.88 14.59 -10.93
C VAL A 48 6.36 14.44 -10.86
N SER A 49 5.88 13.20 -10.99
CA SER A 49 4.48 12.82 -10.82
C SER A 49 4.36 11.85 -9.64
N PRO A 50 3.87 12.32 -8.46
CA PRO A 50 3.76 11.50 -7.26
C PRO A 50 2.86 10.27 -7.48
N ARG A 51 3.25 9.15 -6.89
CA ARG A 51 2.36 7.98 -6.78
C ARG A 51 1.28 8.25 -5.73
N LEU A 52 0.09 7.70 -5.96
CA LEU A 52 -0.97 7.61 -4.96
C LEU A 52 -1.21 6.13 -4.68
N ILE A 53 -1.21 5.72 -3.42
CA ILE A 53 -1.41 4.32 -3.04
C ILE A 53 -2.61 4.24 -2.11
N ILE A 54 -3.56 3.36 -2.44
CA ILE A 54 -4.79 3.15 -1.69
C ILE A 54 -4.79 1.68 -1.27
N ASP A 55 -4.50 1.37 -0.01
CA ASP A 55 -4.51 -0.02 0.46
C ASP A 55 -5.55 -0.26 1.56
N SER A 56 -5.71 -1.53 1.96
CA SER A 56 -6.49 -1.90 3.15
C SER A 56 -6.10 -3.29 3.61
N ALA A 57 -6.34 -3.61 4.89
CA ALA A 57 -6.22 -4.97 5.40
C ALA A 57 -7.26 -5.91 4.77
N GLU A 58 -8.51 -5.44 4.65
CA GLU A 58 -9.67 -6.23 4.23
C GLU A 58 -10.22 -5.79 2.85
N PRO A 59 -10.80 -6.70 2.06
CA PRO A 59 -11.68 -6.36 0.93
C PRO A 59 -12.90 -5.52 1.36
N GLY A 60 -13.54 -4.83 0.41
CA GLY A 60 -14.75 -4.05 0.68
C GLY A 60 -14.53 -2.71 1.41
N SER A 61 -13.28 -2.32 1.70
CA SER A 61 -12.92 -1.03 2.33
C SER A 61 -12.99 0.21 1.41
N GLY A 62 -13.78 0.18 0.33
CA GLY A 62 -13.98 1.35 -0.54
C GLY A 62 -12.82 1.74 -1.48
N LYS A 63 -11.73 0.96 -1.58
CA LYS A 63 -10.60 1.27 -2.48
C LYS A 63 -11.01 1.52 -3.94
N THR A 64 -11.82 0.61 -4.50
CA THR A 64 -12.34 0.72 -5.86
C THR A 64 -13.22 1.96 -6.04
N ARG A 65 -13.95 2.40 -4.98
CA ARG A 65 -14.70 3.68 -4.99
C ARG A 65 -13.80 4.89 -5.19
N VAL A 66 -12.61 4.90 -4.58
CA VAL A 66 -11.60 5.93 -4.84
C VAL A 66 -11.18 5.88 -6.31
N LEU A 67 -10.87 4.70 -6.85
CA LEU A 67 -10.46 4.55 -8.26
C LEU A 67 -11.58 4.95 -9.25
N GLU A 68 -12.85 4.66 -8.96
CA GLU A 68 -13.99 5.08 -9.80
C GLU A 68 -14.13 6.61 -9.83
N LEU A 69 -13.93 7.30 -8.69
CA LEU A 69 -13.96 8.76 -8.62
C LEU A 69 -12.76 9.39 -9.35
N LEU A 70 -11.56 8.80 -9.22
CA LEU A 70 -10.38 9.19 -9.99
C LEU A 70 -10.58 8.93 -11.50
N ALA A 71 -11.25 7.84 -11.88
CA ALA A 71 -11.55 7.53 -13.29
C ALA A 71 -12.48 8.55 -13.93
N LEU A 72 -13.40 9.14 -13.15
CA LEU A 72 -14.23 10.26 -13.61
C LEU A 72 -13.41 11.56 -13.74
N LEU A 73 -12.61 11.93 -12.73
CA LEU A 73 -12.08 13.28 -12.60
C LEU A 73 -10.65 13.51 -13.13
N CYS A 74 -9.82 12.48 -13.24
CA CYS A 74 -8.42 12.63 -13.66
C CYS A 74 -8.25 12.77 -15.18
N HIS A 75 -7.16 13.41 -15.59
CA HIS A 75 -6.79 13.56 -16.99
C HIS A 75 -6.57 12.20 -17.67
N SER A 76 -7.29 11.95 -18.76
CA SER A 76 -7.18 10.74 -19.61
C SER A 76 -7.07 9.43 -18.79
N ALA A 77 -7.93 9.32 -17.76
CA ALA A 77 -7.84 8.24 -16.79
C ALA A 77 -8.12 6.86 -17.40
N LYS A 78 -7.31 5.87 -17.01
CA LYS A 78 -7.48 4.48 -17.42
C LYS A 78 -7.40 3.54 -16.23
N LEU A 79 -8.57 3.06 -15.81
CA LEU A 79 -8.71 1.93 -14.89
C LEU A 79 -8.21 0.64 -15.55
N THR A 80 -7.29 -0.04 -14.87
CA THR A 80 -6.64 -1.28 -15.29
C THR A 80 -6.71 -2.33 -14.18
N LEU A 81 -7.30 -3.47 -14.51
CA LEU A 81 -7.31 -4.67 -13.66
C LEU A 81 -6.10 -5.55 -14.05
N SER A 82 -6.05 -6.00 -15.30
CA SER A 82 -5.07 -6.98 -15.81
C SER A 82 -4.43 -6.57 -17.15
N THR A 83 -4.05 -5.29 -17.29
CA THR A 83 -3.46 -4.77 -18.54
C THR A 83 -1.99 -5.21 -18.68
N THR A 84 -1.57 -5.55 -19.91
CA THR A 84 -0.17 -5.92 -20.18
C THR A 84 0.75 -4.70 -20.15
N THR A 85 1.99 -4.87 -19.68
CA THR A 85 2.98 -3.77 -19.62
C THR A 85 3.20 -3.13 -20.99
N ALA A 86 3.24 -3.95 -22.05
CA ALA A 86 3.39 -3.49 -23.43
C ALA A 86 2.20 -2.67 -23.96
N ALA A 87 0.99 -2.84 -23.40
CA ALA A 87 -0.14 -1.97 -23.70
C ALA A 87 -0.05 -0.62 -22.95
N LEU A 88 0.45 -0.62 -21.71
CA LEU A 88 0.73 0.62 -20.97
C LEU A 88 1.84 1.45 -21.64
N TYR A 89 2.97 0.83 -21.99
CA TYR A 89 4.07 1.52 -22.69
C TYR A 89 3.60 2.23 -23.98
N ARG A 90 2.82 1.53 -24.83
CA ARG A 90 2.29 2.12 -26.06
C ARG A 90 1.27 3.22 -25.81
N ARG A 91 0.45 3.11 -24.76
CA ARG A 91 -0.53 4.14 -24.38
C ARG A 91 0.15 5.41 -23.85
N ILE A 92 1.18 5.28 -23.01
CA ILE A 92 1.96 6.42 -22.51
C ILE A 92 2.72 7.08 -23.67
N ALA A 93 3.39 6.29 -24.52
CA ALA A 93 4.13 6.80 -25.68
C ALA A 93 3.24 7.52 -26.71
N ALA A 94 1.98 7.10 -26.89
CA ALA A 94 1.05 7.77 -27.78
C ALA A 94 0.60 9.16 -27.29
N ALA A 95 0.69 9.42 -25.98
CA ALA A 95 0.14 10.61 -25.34
C ALA A 95 1.11 11.82 -25.27
N LYS A 96 2.37 11.63 -25.67
CA LYS A 96 3.42 12.68 -25.68
C LYS A 96 3.54 13.38 -24.32
N ASP A 97 3.33 14.70 -24.27
CA ASP A 97 3.61 15.56 -23.12
C ASP A 97 2.52 15.56 -22.04
N ARG A 98 1.30 15.09 -22.38
CA ARG A 98 0.13 14.93 -21.50
C ARG A 98 -0.16 13.43 -21.29
N PRO A 99 0.61 12.72 -20.45
CA PRO A 99 0.46 11.27 -20.27
C PRO A 99 -0.88 10.88 -19.61
N PRO A 100 -1.40 9.68 -19.88
CA PRO A 100 -2.64 9.20 -19.27
C PRO A 100 -2.48 8.93 -17.78
N THR A 101 -3.53 9.13 -17.00
CA THR A 101 -3.56 8.70 -15.60
C THR A 101 -3.80 7.20 -15.51
N VAL A 102 -2.83 6.42 -15.04
CA VAL A 102 -2.99 4.98 -14.85
C VAL A 102 -3.58 4.70 -13.46
N LEU A 103 -4.70 3.98 -13.42
CA LEU A 103 -5.37 3.59 -12.17
C LEU A 103 -5.38 2.07 -12.09
N GLN A 104 -4.42 1.49 -11.37
CA GLN A 104 -4.25 0.04 -11.28
C GLN A 104 -4.91 -0.50 -10.00
N ASP A 105 -5.99 -1.26 -10.14
CA ASP A 105 -6.60 -2.02 -9.03
C ASP A 105 -5.91 -3.39 -8.88
N GLU A 106 -6.18 -4.12 -7.80
CA GLU A 106 -5.60 -5.44 -7.48
C GLU A 106 -4.05 -5.50 -7.59
N ALA A 107 -3.36 -4.39 -7.34
CA ALA A 107 -1.91 -4.30 -7.45
C ALA A 107 -1.18 -5.29 -6.52
N ASP A 108 -1.81 -5.69 -5.40
CA ASP A 108 -1.28 -6.71 -4.51
C ASP A 108 -1.32 -8.13 -5.11
N ALA A 109 -2.22 -8.40 -6.06
CA ALA A 109 -2.24 -9.65 -6.84
C ALA A 109 -1.16 -9.66 -7.94
N VAL A 110 -0.81 -8.47 -8.46
CA VAL A 110 0.27 -8.25 -9.44
C VAL A 110 1.66 -8.39 -8.78
N PHE A 111 1.87 -7.76 -7.63
CA PHE A 111 3.17 -7.73 -6.93
C PHE A 111 3.35 -8.86 -5.91
N GLY A 112 2.28 -9.45 -5.39
CA GLY A 112 2.34 -10.54 -4.42
C GLY A 112 2.76 -11.91 -4.98
N LYS A 113 2.98 -12.02 -6.30
CA LYS A 113 3.45 -13.24 -6.97
C LYS A 113 4.90 -13.06 -7.42
N THR A 114 5.83 -13.64 -6.67
CA THR A 114 7.25 -13.61 -7.00
C THR A 114 7.55 -14.39 -8.29
N ASN A 115 8.46 -13.88 -9.12
CA ASN A 115 9.03 -14.51 -10.32
C ASN A 115 8.18 -14.48 -11.63
N ASN A 116 7.35 -13.47 -11.85
CA ASN A 116 6.82 -13.17 -13.20
C ASN A 116 7.62 -12.01 -13.84
N PRO A 117 8.27 -12.20 -15.02
CA PRO A 117 8.94 -11.12 -15.75
C PRO A 117 8.05 -9.89 -16.00
N GLN A 118 6.74 -10.09 -16.23
CA GLN A 118 5.79 -9.00 -16.43
C GLN A 118 5.61 -8.12 -15.17
N THR A 119 5.73 -8.70 -13.98
CA THR A 119 5.66 -7.98 -12.70
C THR A 119 6.90 -7.11 -12.49
N GLU A 120 8.09 -7.61 -12.86
CA GLU A 120 9.34 -6.85 -12.82
C GLU A 120 9.33 -5.68 -13.81
N ASP A 121 8.74 -5.90 -14.99
CA ASP A 121 8.47 -4.89 -16.01
C ASP A 121 7.53 -3.77 -15.51
N LEU A 122 6.43 -4.13 -14.83
CA LEU A 122 5.52 -3.15 -14.20
C LEU A 122 6.18 -2.42 -13.02
N ARG A 123 6.97 -3.12 -12.22
CA ARG A 123 7.74 -2.51 -11.12
C ARG A 123 8.76 -1.50 -11.66
N ALA A 124 9.43 -1.81 -12.77
CA ALA A 124 10.33 -0.89 -13.45
C ALA A 124 9.58 0.32 -14.04
N LEU A 125 8.45 0.10 -14.73
CA LEU A 125 7.55 1.15 -15.24
C LEU A 125 7.17 2.14 -14.12
N PHE A 126 6.65 1.65 -13.00
CA PHE A 126 6.17 2.53 -11.92
C PHE A 126 7.33 3.21 -11.15
N ASN A 127 8.48 2.56 -11.00
CA ASN A 127 9.68 3.12 -10.36
C ASN A 127 10.44 4.15 -11.21
N ALA A 128 10.43 4.02 -12.54
CA ALA A 128 11.09 4.96 -13.44
C ALA A 128 10.15 6.11 -13.82
N GLY A 129 8.91 5.78 -14.21
CA GLY A 129 7.89 6.68 -14.73
C GLY A 129 7.29 7.69 -13.74
N TYR A 130 7.90 7.91 -12.58
CA TYR A 130 7.55 9.03 -11.69
C TYR A 130 8.33 10.30 -12.07
N LYS A 131 9.37 10.18 -12.92
CA LYS A 131 10.17 11.31 -13.43
C LYS A 131 10.03 11.48 -14.94
N ARG A 132 9.93 12.74 -15.37
CA ARG A 132 9.87 13.13 -16.78
C ARG A 132 11.19 12.79 -17.47
N GLY A 133 11.12 12.39 -18.74
CA GLY A 133 12.28 11.92 -19.51
C GLY A 133 12.73 10.49 -19.20
N ALA A 134 12.13 9.80 -18.22
CA ALA A 134 12.40 8.38 -18.01
C ALA A 134 11.87 7.54 -19.19
N THR A 135 12.72 6.68 -19.73
CA THR A 135 12.43 5.70 -20.79
C THR A 135 12.69 4.27 -20.33
N VAL A 136 12.17 3.28 -21.06
CA VAL A 136 12.57 1.88 -20.94
C VAL A 136 12.71 1.23 -22.31
N ASP A 137 13.72 0.38 -22.45
CA ASP A 137 14.03 -0.31 -23.71
C ASP A 137 13.23 -1.60 -23.83
N ARG A 138 12.48 -1.78 -24.93
CA ARG A 138 11.84 -3.06 -25.23
C ARG A 138 12.16 -3.50 -26.65
N CYS A 139 12.49 -4.78 -26.79
CA CYS A 139 12.67 -5.41 -28.09
C CYS A 139 11.30 -5.62 -28.75
N GLU A 140 11.05 -4.98 -29.89
CA GLU A 140 9.92 -5.26 -30.76
C GLU A 140 10.39 -6.08 -31.97
N THR A 141 9.65 -7.14 -32.32
CA THR A 141 9.89 -7.93 -33.53
C THR A 141 9.12 -7.31 -34.68
N GLU A 142 9.84 -6.73 -35.64
CA GLU A 142 9.29 -6.16 -36.86
C GLU A 142 9.61 -7.12 -38.03
N GLY A 143 8.62 -7.95 -38.39
CA GLY A 143 8.77 -9.02 -39.38
C GLY A 143 9.76 -10.08 -38.92
N LYS A 144 10.95 -10.13 -39.55
CA LYS A 144 12.07 -11.01 -39.16
C LYS A 144 13.18 -10.30 -38.39
N SER A 145 13.05 -9.00 -38.15
CA SER A 145 14.07 -8.19 -37.45
C SER A 145 13.65 -7.92 -36.01
N ILE A 146 14.60 -7.96 -35.08
CA ILE A 146 14.40 -7.51 -33.70
C ILE A 146 15.00 -6.12 -33.59
N ARG A 147 14.19 -5.14 -33.19
CA ARG A 147 14.62 -3.75 -32.97
C ARG A 147 14.42 -3.39 -31.51
N VAL A 148 15.42 -2.75 -30.91
CA VAL A 148 15.26 -2.13 -29.58
C VAL A 148 14.54 -0.81 -29.77
N ARG A 149 13.51 -0.57 -28.97
CA ARG A 149 12.73 0.67 -28.98
C ARG A 149 12.61 1.22 -27.56
N GLU A 150 12.93 2.50 -27.42
CA GLU A 150 12.71 3.25 -26.19
C GLU A 150 11.23 3.64 -26.07
N PHE A 151 10.64 3.41 -24.90
CA PHE A 151 9.29 3.86 -24.55
C PHE A 151 9.37 4.87 -23.40
N PRO A 152 8.83 6.09 -23.53
CA PRO A 152 8.68 6.98 -22.38
C PRO A 152 7.70 6.37 -21.37
N VAL A 153 8.01 6.51 -20.08
CA VAL A 153 7.25 5.90 -18.99
C VAL A 153 6.63 6.89 -18.01
N TYR A 154 6.89 8.18 -18.17
CA TYR A 154 6.33 9.23 -17.31
C TYR A 154 4.81 9.27 -17.39
N ALA A 155 4.15 9.06 -16.25
CA ALA A 155 2.68 9.13 -16.11
C ALA A 155 2.28 9.24 -14.63
N PRO A 156 1.14 9.89 -14.29
CA PRO A 156 0.48 9.70 -13.01
C PRO A 156 0.04 8.25 -12.84
N VAL A 157 0.26 7.69 -11.65
CA VAL A 157 -0.15 6.31 -11.32
C VAL A 157 -0.77 6.28 -9.93
N THR A 158 -2.02 5.79 -9.85
CA THR A 158 -2.60 5.29 -8.59
C THR A 158 -2.55 3.77 -8.56
N LEU A 159 -2.25 3.21 -7.39
CA LEU A 159 -2.21 1.78 -7.13
C LEU A 159 -3.15 1.44 -5.98
N ALA A 160 -4.09 0.52 -6.21
CA ALA A 160 -4.93 -0.02 -5.15
C ALA A 160 -4.69 -1.52 -4.91
N GLY A 161 -4.78 -1.97 -3.66
CA GLY A 161 -4.58 -3.38 -3.32
C GLY A 161 -4.76 -3.68 -1.83
N LEU A 162 -4.43 -4.91 -1.42
CA LEU A 162 -4.26 -5.26 -0.01
C LEU A 162 -2.91 -4.77 0.53
N ALA A 163 -2.92 -4.34 1.80
CA ALA A 163 -1.75 -3.82 2.49
C ALA A 163 -0.60 -4.86 2.58
N GLY A 164 0.63 -4.38 2.71
CA GLY A 164 1.81 -5.22 2.97
C GLY A 164 2.41 -5.97 1.77
N LYS A 165 1.77 -5.96 0.57
CA LYS A 165 2.35 -6.57 -0.65
C LYS A 165 2.94 -5.57 -1.64
N MET A 166 2.83 -4.27 -1.39
CA MET A 166 3.38 -3.23 -2.27
C MET A 166 4.91 -3.15 -2.12
N PRO A 167 5.70 -3.13 -3.21
CA PRO A 167 7.15 -2.97 -3.11
C PRO A 167 7.54 -1.62 -2.50
N ALA A 168 8.45 -1.65 -1.50
CA ALA A 168 8.94 -0.45 -0.82
C ALA A 168 9.44 0.65 -1.80
N THR A 169 10.11 0.24 -2.88
CA THR A 169 10.57 1.17 -3.91
C THR A 169 9.45 2.02 -4.52
N ILE A 170 8.23 1.49 -4.61
CA ILE A 170 7.07 2.19 -5.16
C ILE A 170 6.46 3.11 -4.10
N THR A 171 6.36 2.66 -2.84
CA THR A 171 5.86 3.49 -1.72
C THR A 171 6.78 4.68 -1.44
N ASP A 172 8.11 4.54 -1.60
CA ASP A 172 9.09 5.64 -1.48
C ASP A 172 8.92 6.77 -2.53
N ARG A 173 8.01 6.59 -3.48
CA ARG A 173 7.66 7.56 -4.55
C ARG A 173 6.21 8.04 -4.43
N ALA A 174 5.50 7.64 -3.38
CA ALA A 174 4.12 8.05 -3.14
C ALA A 174 4.05 9.32 -2.31
N ALA A 175 3.18 10.25 -2.70
CA ALA A 175 2.86 11.39 -1.84
C ALA A 175 2.04 10.93 -0.63
N ALA A 176 1.11 9.99 -0.84
CA ALA A 176 0.34 9.37 0.22
C ALA A 176 0.15 7.87 -0.01
N VAL A 177 0.20 7.13 1.10
CA VAL A 177 -0.35 5.78 1.24
C VAL A 177 -1.58 5.90 2.13
N ILE A 178 -2.76 5.67 1.57
CA ILE A 178 -4.05 5.81 2.24
C ILE A 178 -4.52 4.42 2.66
N HIS A 179 -4.38 4.12 3.95
CA HIS A 179 -4.81 2.88 4.59
C HIS A 179 -6.33 2.89 4.84
N MET A 180 -7.09 2.54 3.81
CA MET A 180 -8.56 2.49 3.85
C MET A 180 -9.06 1.45 4.85
N ARG A 181 -10.15 1.78 5.54
CA ARG A 181 -10.82 0.91 6.52
C ARG A 181 -12.23 0.59 6.04
N ARG A 182 -12.82 -0.50 6.51
CA ARG A 182 -14.25 -0.74 6.27
C ARG A 182 -15.05 0.32 7.01
N ARG A 183 -15.98 0.95 6.29
CA ARG A 183 -16.91 1.94 6.82
C ARG A 183 -17.65 1.37 8.04
N ALA A 184 -17.67 2.11 9.13
CA ALA A 184 -18.43 1.78 10.33
C ALA A 184 -19.95 1.85 10.06
N PRO A 185 -20.80 1.21 10.89
CA PRO A 185 -22.26 1.20 10.68
C PRO A 185 -22.91 2.58 10.76
N ASP A 186 -22.33 3.50 11.54
CA ASP A 186 -22.76 4.88 11.77
C ASP A 186 -22.23 5.87 10.71
N GLU A 187 -21.13 5.53 10.03
CA GLU A 187 -20.60 6.30 8.92
C GLU A 187 -21.47 6.13 7.67
N THR A 188 -22.00 7.24 7.14
CA THR A 188 -22.86 7.26 5.95
C THR A 188 -22.25 8.08 4.82
N VAL A 189 -22.43 7.61 3.59
CA VAL A 189 -22.02 8.29 2.35
C VAL A 189 -23.16 8.25 1.36
N ALA A 190 -23.16 9.18 0.40
CA ALA A 190 -24.14 9.18 -0.69
C ALA A 190 -24.05 7.88 -1.51
N GLU A 191 -25.19 7.40 -1.99
CA GLU A 191 -25.24 6.31 -2.96
C GLU A 191 -24.51 6.76 -4.24
N PHE A 192 -23.51 5.98 -4.67
CA PHE A 192 -22.81 6.23 -5.93
C PHE A 192 -23.44 5.40 -7.04
N ARG A 193 -23.82 6.07 -8.12
CA ARG A 193 -24.21 5.48 -9.40
C ARG A 193 -23.37 6.15 -10.46
N GLU A 194 -22.58 5.37 -11.20
CA GLU A 194 -21.58 5.89 -12.14
C GLU A 194 -22.17 6.91 -13.12
N ARG A 195 -23.32 6.60 -13.74
CA ARG A 195 -24.03 7.48 -14.66
C ARG A 195 -24.39 8.85 -14.04
N ASP A 196 -24.84 8.85 -12.78
CA ASP A 196 -25.34 10.03 -12.08
C ASP A 196 -24.14 10.83 -11.53
N ALA A 197 -23.06 10.15 -11.15
CA ALA A 197 -21.79 10.76 -10.76
C ALA A 197 -21.06 11.39 -11.96
N ALA A 198 -21.07 10.75 -13.13
CA ALA A 198 -20.45 11.25 -14.36
C ALA A 198 -21.06 12.57 -14.82
N LEU A 199 -22.41 12.67 -14.81
CA LEU A 199 -23.11 13.92 -15.16
C LEU A 199 -22.69 15.11 -14.27
N HIS A 200 -22.48 14.86 -12.97
CA HIS A 200 -21.97 15.88 -12.04
C HIS A 200 -20.46 16.12 -12.17
N ALA A 201 -19.68 15.13 -12.60
CA ALA A 201 -18.24 15.25 -12.77
C ALA A 201 -17.85 16.05 -14.02
N THR A 202 -18.60 15.94 -15.13
CA THR A 202 -18.32 16.65 -16.40
C THR A 202 -18.01 18.15 -16.21
N PRO A 203 -18.89 18.99 -15.64
CA PRO A 203 -18.61 20.42 -15.49
C PRO A 203 -17.40 20.72 -14.57
N ILE A 204 -17.09 19.83 -13.62
CA ILE A 204 -15.91 19.94 -12.77
C ILE A 204 -14.64 19.66 -13.60
N ARG A 205 -14.68 18.66 -14.49
CA ARG A 205 -13.56 18.34 -15.41
C ARG A 205 -13.30 19.47 -16.37
N ASP A 206 -14.34 20.03 -16.99
CA ASP A 206 -14.21 21.11 -17.98
C ASP A 206 -13.58 22.36 -17.34
N ARG A 207 -13.99 22.71 -16.10
CA ARG A 207 -13.36 23.78 -15.32
C ARG A 207 -11.95 23.46 -14.85
N LEU A 208 -11.64 22.19 -14.59
CA LEU A 208 -10.33 21.76 -14.14
C LEU A 208 -9.31 21.72 -15.28
N GLU A 209 -9.75 21.36 -16.50
CA GLU A 209 -8.98 21.48 -17.73
C GLU A 209 -8.64 22.95 -18.00
N ALA A 210 -9.65 23.83 -18.04
CA ALA A 210 -9.45 25.27 -18.21
C ALA A 210 -8.50 25.86 -17.15
N TRP A 211 -8.73 25.55 -15.86
CA TRP A 211 -7.86 26.00 -14.78
C TRP A 211 -6.41 25.52 -14.95
N ALA A 212 -6.20 24.25 -15.34
CA ALA A 212 -4.85 23.70 -15.54
C ALA A 212 -4.13 24.32 -16.75
N GLU A 213 -4.87 24.68 -17.81
CA GLU A 213 -4.31 25.35 -18.98
C GLU A 213 -3.96 26.82 -18.68
N ASP A 214 -4.86 27.56 -18.03
CA ASP A 214 -4.64 28.96 -17.62
C ASP A 214 -3.45 29.11 -16.66
N ASN A 215 -3.23 28.11 -15.79
CA ASN A 215 -2.22 28.17 -14.73
C ASN A 215 -0.92 27.42 -15.05
N LEU A 216 -0.78 26.81 -16.24
CA LEU A 216 0.34 25.92 -16.55
C LEU A 216 1.71 26.60 -16.37
N ALA A 217 1.85 27.83 -16.89
CA ALA A 217 3.09 28.60 -16.79
C ALA A 217 3.40 29.04 -15.34
N ALA A 218 2.38 29.28 -14.53
CA ALA A 218 2.55 29.58 -13.10
C ALA A 218 3.02 28.34 -12.33
N LEU A 219 2.49 27.16 -12.66
CA LEU A 219 2.86 25.88 -12.05
C LEU A 219 4.30 25.47 -12.42
N GLU A 220 4.75 25.70 -13.66
CA GLU A 220 6.14 25.46 -14.10
C GLU A 220 7.16 26.29 -13.32
N GLN A 221 6.79 27.53 -12.99
CA GLN A 221 7.65 28.49 -12.28
C GLN A 221 7.52 28.40 -10.76
N CYS A 222 6.44 27.79 -10.24
CA CYS A 222 6.19 27.67 -8.82
C CYS A 222 7.29 26.86 -8.11
N ARG A 223 7.84 27.40 -7.02
CA ARG A 223 8.79 26.71 -6.13
C ARG A 223 8.24 26.78 -4.71
N PRO A 224 7.34 25.85 -4.34
CA PRO A 224 6.59 25.95 -3.09
C PRO A 224 7.50 25.77 -1.87
N ALA A 225 7.24 26.54 -0.81
CA ALA A 225 7.95 26.41 0.45
C ALA A 225 7.59 25.09 1.14
N MET A 226 8.57 24.19 1.28
CA MET A 226 8.44 22.89 1.94
C MET A 226 8.23 23.03 3.45
N PRO A 227 7.39 22.18 4.09
CA PRO A 227 7.29 22.13 5.55
C PRO A 227 8.61 21.73 6.21
N GLU A 228 8.84 22.20 7.43
CA GLU A 228 10.01 21.79 8.22
C GLU A 228 10.05 20.27 8.40
N GLY A 229 11.25 19.69 8.28
CA GLY A 229 11.47 18.24 8.32
C GLY A 229 11.25 17.50 6.99
N VAL A 230 10.51 18.08 6.03
CA VAL A 230 10.29 17.49 4.71
C VAL A 230 11.50 17.82 3.80
N ARG A 231 12.31 16.81 3.50
CA ARG A 231 13.56 16.93 2.72
C ARG A 231 13.67 15.81 1.68
N ASP A 232 14.73 15.87 0.86
CA ASP A 232 15.14 14.81 -0.07
C ASP A 232 13.98 14.27 -0.94
N ARG A 233 13.78 12.94 -0.97
CA ARG A 233 12.75 12.30 -1.79
C ARG A 233 11.31 12.71 -1.41
N PRO A 234 10.90 12.79 -0.13
CA PRO A 234 9.62 13.37 0.24
C PRO A 234 9.38 14.77 -0.33
N ALA A 235 10.36 15.67 -0.28
CA ALA A 235 10.22 17.01 -0.85
C ALA A 235 10.03 16.96 -2.38
N GLU A 236 10.88 16.20 -3.08
CA GLU A 236 10.79 15.97 -4.53
C GLU A 236 9.42 15.39 -4.97
N VAL A 237 8.82 14.51 -4.16
CA VAL A 237 7.52 13.88 -4.44
C VAL A 237 6.36 14.84 -4.15
N TRP A 238 6.46 15.67 -3.12
CA TRP A 238 5.39 16.59 -2.70
C TRP A 238 5.37 17.93 -3.45
N GLU A 239 6.47 18.32 -4.10
CA GLU A 239 6.60 19.60 -4.82
C GLU A 239 5.42 19.88 -5.76
N ALA A 240 5.03 18.90 -6.59
CA ALA A 240 3.91 19.06 -7.53
C ALA A 240 2.56 19.32 -6.83
N LEU A 241 2.28 18.67 -5.69
CA LEU A 241 1.02 18.86 -4.97
C LEU A 241 0.99 20.18 -4.20
N LEU A 242 2.14 20.59 -3.63
CA LEU A 242 2.27 21.88 -2.98
C LEU A 242 2.22 23.04 -3.99
N ALA A 243 2.77 22.88 -5.20
CA ALA A 243 2.68 23.86 -6.27
C ALA A 243 1.24 24.05 -6.77
N VAL A 244 0.50 22.95 -6.97
CA VAL A 244 -0.94 22.98 -7.27
C VAL A 244 -1.72 23.72 -6.18
N ALA A 245 -1.39 23.47 -4.91
CA ALA A 245 -2.05 24.12 -3.77
C ALA A 245 -1.73 25.63 -3.69
N ASP A 246 -0.47 26.01 -3.88
CA ASP A 246 0.01 27.39 -3.81
C ASP A 246 -0.57 28.24 -4.95
N VAL A 247 -0.72 27.67 -6.15
CA VAL A 247 -1.35 28.34 -7.30
C VAL A 247 -2.87 28.36 -7.22
N ALA A 248 -3.51 27.32 -6.66
CA ALA A 248 -4.96 27.34 -6.40
C ALA A 248 -5.35 28.36 -5.31
N GLY A 249 -4.46 28.63 -4.36
CA GLY A 249 -4.63 29.64 -3.33
C GLY A 249 -5.77 29.34 -2.35
N GLY A 250 -6.30 30.39 -1.71
CA GLY A 250 -7.33 30.27 -0.68
C GLY A 250 -6.86 29.40 0.49
N LYS A 251 -7.63 28.35 0.81
CA LYS A 251 -7.32 27.40 1.91
C LYS A 251 -6.32 26.29 1.52
N TRP A 252 -6.05 26.11 0.22
CA TRP A 252 -5.27 24.98 -0.29
C TRP A 252 -3.80 24.96 0.16
N PRO A 253 -3.06 26.10 0.17
CA PRO A 253 -1.67 26.15 0.63
C PRO A 253 -1.47 25.55 2.03
N ASP A 254 -2.38 25.87 2.95
CA ASP A 254 -2.30 25.41 4.35
C ASP A 254 -2.75 23.96 4.49
N LYS A 255 -3.85 23.56 3.83
CA LYS A 255 -4.34 22.17 3.85
C LYS A 255 -3.28 21.23 3.27
N ALA A 256 -2.64 21.60 2.17
CA ALA A 256 -1.60 20.83 1.52
C ALA A 256 -0.36 20.64 2.41
N ARG A 257 0.11 21.69 3.09
CA ARG A 257 1.23 21.61 4.05
C ARG A 257 0.91 20.74 5.25
N ARG A 258 -0.30 20.83 5.83
CA ARG A 258 -0.74 19.93 6.91
C ARG A 258 -0.80 18.47 6.44
N ALA A 259 -1.32 18.22 5.25
CA ALA A 259 -1.36 16.88 4.67
C ALA A 259 0.05 16.33 4.37
N CYS A 260 0.97 17.16 3.90
CA CYS A 260 2.37 16.79 3.69
C CYS A 260 3.04 16.36 5.01
N VAL A 261 2.90 17.15 6.07
CA VAL A 261 3.40 16.80 7.41
C VAL A 261 2.77 15.49 7.92
N HIS A 262 1.47 15.28 7.70
CA HIS A 262 0.80 14.03 8.07
C HIS A 262 1.41 12.81 7.37
N PHE A 263 1.49 12.78 6.04
CA PHE A 263 1.99 11.60 5.33
C PHE A 263 3.51 11.41 5.39
N VAL A 264 4.30 12.48 5.56
CA VAL A 264 5.78 12.39 5.58
C VAL A 264 6.33 12.21 6.98
N LEU A 265 5.81 12.93 7.98
CA LEU A 265 6.40 13.00 9.33
C LEU A 265 5.59 12.24 10.38
N GLN A 266 4.27 12.13 10.22
CA GLN A 266 3.43 11.35 11.14
C GLN A 266 3.36 9.88 10.73
N SER A 267 4.49 9.18 10.81
CA SER A 267 4.54 7.75 10.55
C SER A 267 3.56 6.99 11.46
N ASP A 268 2.74 6.15 10.85
CA ASP A 268 2.04 5.06 11.52
C ASP A 268 3.10 4.12 12.16
N PRO A 269 3.01 3.78 13.46
CA PRO A 269 3.95 2.86 14.10
C PRO A 269 4.13 1.51 13.38
N ASP A 270 3.11 1.06 12.64
CA ASP A 270 3.12 -0.21 11.91
C ASP A 270 3.76 -0.09 10.51
N ALA A 271 3.83 1.13 9.95
CA ALA A 271 4.50 1.42 8.67
C ALA A 271 6.03 1.46 8.77
N LEU A 272 6.59 1.45 9.99
CA LEU A 272 8.02 1.29 10.21
C LEU A 272 8.50 -0.02 9.60
N SER A 273 9.59 0.04 8.82
CA SER A 273 10.23 -1.17 8.29
C SER A 273 10.61 -2.12 9.42
N PHE A 274 10.55 -3.43 9.16
CA PHE A 274 10.84 -4.50 10.12
C PHE A 274 12.09 -4.25 10.99
N GLY A 275 13.20 -3.80 10.38
CA GLY A 275 14.43 -3.51 11.13
C GLY A 275 14.40 -2.20 11.91
N VAL A 276 13.57 -1.22 11.54
CA VAL A 276 13.38 0.02 12.35
C VAL A 276 12.44 -0.23 13.52
N ARG A 277 11.43 -1.10 13.40
CA ARG A 277 10.66 -1.59 14.56
C ARG A 277 11.56 -2.35 15.54
N LEU A 278 12.46 -3.20 15.01
CA LEU A 278 13.49 -3.85 15.81
C LEU A 278 14.39 -2.82 16.53
N LEU A 279 14.85 -1.77 15.85
CA LEU A 279 15.64 -0.71 16.50
C LEU A 279 14.86 0.02 17.61
N ARG A 280 13.58 0.32 17.38
CA ARG A 280 12.67 0.96 18.33
C ARG A 280 12.52 0.11 19.60
N ASP A 281 12.24 -1.18 19.44
CA ASP A 281 12.01 -2.06 20.57
C ASP A 281 13.32 -2.44 21.28
N VAL A 282 14.44 -2.50 20.55
CA VAL A 282 15.78 -2.55 21.15
C VAL A 282 16.08 -1.28 21.97
N ARG A 283 15.67 -0.07 21.54
CA ARG A 283 15.81 1.17 22.36
C ARG A 283 15.00 1.05 23.65
N LYS A 284 13.74 0.58 23.57
CA LYS A 284 12.87 0.34 24.74
C LYS A 284 13.48 -0.68 25.73
N VAL A 285 14.03 -1.78 25.23
CA VAL A 285 14.64 -2.83 26.07
C VAL A 285 15.96 -2.36 26.72
N PHE A 286 16.75 -1.55 26.02
CA PHE A 286 17.95 -0.93 26.60
C PHE A 286 17.59 0.05 27.71
N ALA A 287 16.58 0.91 27.51
CA ALA A 287 16.25 2.02 28.41
C ALA A 287 17.54 2.82 28.73
N ASP A 288 17.88 2.99 30.01
CA ASP A 288 19.06 3.75 30.47
C ASP A 288 20.37 2.92 30.51
N ARG A 289 20.40 1.68 29.99
CA ARG A 289 21.59 0.82 30.02
C ARG A 289 22.57 1.17 28.91
N ASP A 290 23.87 1.18 29.20
CA ASP A 290 24.93 1.40 28.21
C ASP A 290 25.25 0.13 27.37
N ARG A 291 25.04 -1.06 27.94
CA ARG A 291 25.37 -2.37 27.34
C ARG A 291 24.36 -3.45 27.71
N MET A 292 24.19 -4.43 26.83
CA MET A 292 23.39 -5.63 27.09
C MET A 292 23.95 -6.85 26.34
N PHE A 293 23.92 -8.03 26.95
CA PHE A 293 24.27 -9.28 26.27
C PHE A 293 23.23 -9.65 25.20
N SER A 294 23.68 -10.30 24.13
CA SER A 294 22.80 -10.72 23.03
C SER A 294 21.75 -11.75 23.46
N SER A 295 22.04 -12.57 24.46
CA SER A 295 21.08 -13.48 25.09
C SER A 295 19.92 -12.73 25.72
N ASP A 296 20.26 -11.75 26.55
CA ASP A 296 19.32 -11.06 27.44
C ASP A 296 18.44 -10.11 26.63
N LEU A 297 19.02 -9.48 25.61
CA LEU A 297 18.31 -8.67 24.63
C LEU A 297 17.28 -9.49 23.85
N VAL A 298 17.63 -10.69 23.38
CA VAL A 298 16.69 -11.59 22.69
C VAL A 298 15.60 -12.06 23.66
N ALA A 299 15.97 -12.46 24.87
CA ALA A 299 15.01 -12.88 25.89
C ALA A 299 14.01 -11.78 26.26
N ALA A 300 14.47 -10.53 26.41
CA ALA A 300 13.62 -9.38 26.71
C ALA A 300 12.70 -8.99 25.54
N LEU A 301 13.15 -9.13 24.29
CA LEU A 301 12.31 -8.87 23.11
C LEU A 301 11.20 -9.92 22.93
N ILE A 302 11.43 -11.17 23.36
CA ILE A 302 10.49 -12.31 23.24
C ILE A 302 9.60 -12.49 24.48
N GLY A 303 10.01 -11.95 25.63
CA GLY A 303 9.33 -12.17 26.92
C GLY A 303 7.93 -11.57 27.04
N ASP A 304 7.52 -10.75 26.05
CA ASP A 304 6.15 -10.29 25.86
C ASP A 304 5.48 -11.19 24.80
N GLU A 305 4.39 -11.88 25.16
CA GLU A 305 3.70 -12.80 24.25
C GLU A 305 3.04 -12.07 23.06
N GLU A 306 2.66 -10.80 23.21
CA GLU A 306 2.08 -9.97 22.13
C GLU A 306 3.15 -9.37 21.19
N SER A 307 4.44 -9.53 21.52
CA SER A 307 5.57 -9.04 20.75
C SER A 307 5.70 -9.68 19.37
N GLU A 308 5.96 -8.88 18.32
CA GLU A 308 6.27 -9.41 16.97
C GLU A 308 7.55 -10.28 16.93
N TRP A 309 8.38 -10.19 17.97
CA TRP A 309 9.62 -10.98 18.12
C TRP A 309 9.36 -12.38 18.68
N SER A 310 8.23 -12.62 19.37
CA SER A 310 7.90 -13.90 20.00
C SER A 310 7.53 -14.99 18.97
N ASN A 311 6.82 -14.61 17.91
CA ASN A 311 6.37 -15.51 16.84
C ASN A 311 6.66 -14.94 15.43
N LEU A 312 7.94 -14.77 15.14
CA LEU A 312 8.43 -14.17 13.91
C LEU A 312 8.43 -15.16 12.72
N TRP A 313 7.25 -15.37 12.15
CA TRP A 313 6.93 -16.35 11.09
C TRP A 313 7.07 -17.81 11.53
N GLY A 314 6.46 -18.15 12.68
CA GLY A 314 6.43 -19.51 13.21
C GLY A 314 7.68 -19.90 14.01
N LYS A 315 8.58 -18.95 14.28
CA LYS A 315 9.77 -19.12 15.15
C LYS A 315 10.06 -17.83 15.90
N PRO A 316 10.47 -17.89 17.18
CA PRO A 316 10.95 -16.70 17.89
C PRO A 316 12.21 -16.11 17.23
N LEU A 317 12.48 -14.85 17.53
CA LEU A 317 13.74 -14.20 17.17
C LEU A 317 14.93 -14.95 17.80
N ASP A 318 16.09 -14.96 17.12
CA ASP A 318 17.32 -15.55 17.64
C ASP A 318 18.50 -14.58 17.54
N GLN A 319 19.59 -14.88 18.23
CA GLN A 319 20.78 -14.02 18.26
C GLN A 319 21.46 -13.86 16.90
N GLN A 320 21.40 -14.87 16.01
CA GLN A 320 21.98 -14.80 14.68
C GLN A 320 21.16 -13.87 13.78
N ARG A 321 19.83 -13.96 13.85
CA ARG A 321 18.89 -13.15 13.11
C ARG A 321 18.92 -11.70 13.60
N LEU A 322 18.93 -11.47 14.91
CA LEU A 322 19.15 -10.16 15.51
C LEU A 322 20.46 -9.53 14.99
N ALA A 323 21.57 -10.26 15.04
CA ALA A 323 22.86 -9.76 14.53
C ALA A 323 22.84 -9.48 13.02
N LYS A 324 22.17 -10.32 12.21
CA LYS A 324 22.02 -10.12 10.76
C LYS A 324 21.24 -8.85 10.42
N GLU A 325 20.19 -8.56 11.18
CA GLU A 325 19.32 -7.41 10.95
C GLU A 325 19.96 -6.11 11.45
N LEU A 326 20.49 -6.09 12.69
CA LEU A 326 21.21 -4.93 13.24
C LEU A 326 22.46 -4.56 12.40
N LYS A 327 23.15 -5.55 11.80
CA LYS A 327 24.27 -5.31 10.88
C LYS A 327 23.90 -4.47 9.65
N ARG A 328 22.63 -4.48 9.20
CA ARG A 328 22.16 -3.63 8.09
C ARG A 328 22.20 -2.14 8.43
N TYR A 329 22.09 -1.81 9.71
CA TYR A 329 22.14 -0.46 10.26
C TYR A 329 23.55 -0.07 10.78
N GLY A 330 24.58 -0.88 10.47
CA GLY A 330 25.97 -0.65 10.87
C GLY A 330 26.33 -1.15 12.27
N ILE A 331 25.35 -1.61 13.07
CA ILE A 331 25.56 -2.12 14.42
C ILE A 331 26.25 -3.49 14.38
N LYS A 332 27.15 -3.75 15.33
CA LYS A 332 27.85 -5.04 15.44
C LYS A 332 27.79 -5.55 16.88
N SER A 333 27.53 -6.84 17.04
CA SER A 333 27.74 -7.50 18.34
C SER A 333 29.24 -7.61 18.63
N ASP A 334 29.68 -7.20 19.81
CA ASP A 334 31.07 -7.36 20.25
C ASP A 334 31.12 -8.06 21.63
N ARG A 335 32.32 -8.42 22.10
CA ARG A 335 32.53 -8.91 23.47
C ARG A 335 32.35 -7.75 24.45
N VAL A 336 31.19 -7.69 25.10
CA VAL A 336 30.93 -6.76 26.19
C VAL A 336 31.22 -7.45 27.53
N ARG A 337 31.67 -6.66 28.52
CA ARG A 337 31.74 -7.08 29.92
C ARG A 337 30.65 -6.33 30.69
N ILE A 338 29.85 -7.07 31.45
CA ILE A 338 28.79 -6.52 32.31
C ILE A 338 28.92 -7.21 33.66
N GLY A 339 29.33 -6.45 34.68
CA GLY A 339 29.77 -7.00 35.97
C GLY A 339 30.93 -8.01 35.82
N GLU A 340 30.72 -9.22 36.32
CA GLU A 340 31.68 -10.32 36.21
C GLU A 340 31.57 -11.10 34.89
N GLY A 341 30.43 -11.01 34.20
CA GLY A 341 30.15 -11.73 32.95
C GLY A 341 30.85 -11.13 31.73
N GLN A 342 31.30 -12.01 30.82
CA GLN A 342 31.75 -11.64 29.48
C GLN A 342 31.09 -12.53 28.42
N ALA A 343 30.34 -11.91 27.51
CA ALA A 343 29.69 -12.57 26.40
C ALA A 343 29.58 -11.62 25.20
N ARG A 344 29.01 -12.10 24.09
CA ARG A 344 28.64 -11.21 22.99
C ARG A 344 27.42 -10.37 23.37
N GLY A 345 27.43 -9.11 22.99
CA GLY A 345 26.35 -8.17 23.24
C GLY A 345 26.50 -6.92 22.41
N TYR A 346 25.69 -5.92 22.73
CA TYR A 346 25.67 -4.62 22.07
C TYR A 346 25.90 -3.51 23.09
N ALA A 347 26.54 -2.44 22.64
CA ALA A 347 26.74 -1.21 23.41
C ALA A 347 25.96 -0.08 22.73
N VAL A 348 25.56 0.92 23.52
CA VAL A 348 25.01 2.18 23.02
C VAL A 348 26.07 2.95 22.25
N ASP A 349 27.25 3.13 22.83
CA ASP A 349 28.34 3.90 22.23
C ASP A 349 29.38 3.05 21.47
N GLY A 350 30.16 3.73 20.62
CA GLY A 350 31.31 3.17 19.91
C GLY A 350 31.11 3.00 18.39
N PRO A 351 32.15 2.55 17.65
CA PRO A 351 32.19 2.50 16.18
C PRO A 351 31.28 1.43 15.53
N GLY A 352 30.40 0.81 16.32
CA GLY A 352 29.33 -0.09 15.89
C GLY A 352 28.20 -0.17 16.91
N GLY A 353 28.05 0.87 17.75
CA GLY A 353 27.05 0.96 18.81
C GLY A 353 25.67 1.41 18.33
N LEU A 354 24.67 1.26 19.19
CA LEU A 354 23.27 1.54 18.91
C LEU A 354 22.94 3.04 18.77
N ALA A 355 23.67 3.93 19.44
CA ALA A 355 23.37 5.36 19.49
C ALA A 355 23.27 6.01 18.11
N GLN A 356 24.22 5.73 17.20
CA GLN A 356 24.17 6.27 15.84
C GLN A 356 23.00 5.70 15.02
N ALA A 357 22.59 4.46 15.26
CA ALA A 357 21.44 3.89 14.57
C ALA A 357 20.13 4.50 15.10
N TRP A 358 19.97 4.64 16.42
CA TRP A 358 18.83 5.31 17.01
C TRP A 358 18.72 6.76 16.54
N HIS A 359 19.80 7.55 16.60
CA HIS A 359 19.80 8.93 16.09
C HIS A 359 19.42 9.04 14.60
N ARG A 360 19.79 8.05 13.76
CA ARG A 360 19.51 8.07 12.31
C ARG A 360 18.12 7.57 11.94
N TYR A 361 17.56 6.62 12.71
CA TYR A 361 16.35 5.88 12.33
C TYR A 361 15.18 6.03 13.33
N LEU A 362 15.39 6.64 14.49
CA LEU A 362 14.40 6.90 15.55
C LEU A 362 14.50 8.35 16.07
N PRO A 363 14.16 9.38 15.26
CA PRO A 363 14.14 10.76 15.74
C PRO A 363 13.14 10.96 16.89
N ASP A 364 13.48 11.83 17.85
CA ASP A 364 12.77 11.99 19.15
C ASP A 364 11.27 12.36 19.05
N ALA A 365 10.79 12.76 17.87
CA ALA A 365 9.35 12.88 17.57
C ALA A 365 8.58 11.55 17.73
N MET A 366 9.27 10.42 17.90
CA MET A 366 8.67 9.13 18.26
C MET A 366 8.48 8.92 19.78
N ASP A 367 9.21 9.62 20.65
CA ASP A 367 9.11 9.43 22.12
C ASP A 367 7.95 10.21 22.76
N THR A 368 7.56 11.35 22.19
CA THR A 368 6.48 12.19 22.75
C THR A 368 5.09 11.53 22.72
N ARG A 369 4.91 10.41 22.01
CA ARG A 369 3.65 9.64 21.96
C ARG A 369 3.41 8.72 23.18
N HIS A 370 4.37 8.58 24.10
CA HIS A 370 4.20 7.76 25.32
C HIS A 370 4.14 8.57 26.64
N SER A 371 4.45 9.87 26.61
CA SER A 371 4.27 10.76 27.74
C SER A 371 2.84 11.30 27.80
N ARG A 372 1.93 10.60 28.50
CA ARG A 372 0.72 11.26 29.03
C ARG A 372 1.18 12.42 29.92
N PRO A 373 0.81 13.68 29.65
CA PRO A 373 1.09 14.74 30.60
C PRO A 373 0.25 14.48 31.85
N SER A 374 0.93 14.16 32.96
CA SER A 374 0.31 14.14 34.28
C SER A 374 -0.37 15.48 34.51
N ARG A 375 -1.68 15.47 34.76
CA ARG A 375 -2.41 16.69 35.13
C ARG A 375 -1.74 17.29 36.38
N PRO A 376 -1.39 18.59 36.40
CA PRO A 376 -1.02 19.22 37.66
C PRO A 376 -2.22 19.19 38.59
N ASP A 377 -1.97 18.77 39.83
CA ASP A 377 -2.97 18.65 40.87
C ASP A 377 -3.42 20.05 41.31
N ALA A 378 -4.64 20.44 40.90
CA ALA A 378 -5.21 21.75 41.17
C ALA A 378 -6.20 21.64 42.34
N GLY A 379 -5.68 21.41 43.54
CA GLY A 379 -6.43 21.62 44.77
C GLY A 379 -6.66 23.10 45.00
N GLN A 380 -7.90 23.56 44.83
CA GLN A 380 -8.40 24.80 45.43
C GLN A 380 -9.81 24.59 45.98
N ASP A 381 -10.00 25.05 47.22
CA ASP A 381 -11.19 24.85 48.03
C ASP A 381 -12.46 25.47 47.43
N VAL A 382 -13.59 24.80 47.66
CA VAL A 382 -14.92 25.41 47.58
C VAL A 382 -15.74 25.01 48.81
N SER A 383 -15.77 25.91 49.78
CA SER A 383 -16.80 26.07 50.80
C SER A 383 -17.04 27.59 50.91
N GLU A 384 -18.23 28.13 51.16
CA GLU A 384 -19.52 27.57 51.58
C GLU A 384 -20.67 28.27 50.81
N ALA A 385 -21.85 27.63 50.69
CA ALA A 385 -23.15 28.33 50.69
C ALA A 385 -24.35 27.35 50.74
N SER A 386 -24.77 27.03 51.96
CA SER A 386 -26.14 26.89 52.46
C SER A 386 -27.33 26.60 51.52
N HIS A 387 -28.07 25.56 51.90
CA HIS A 387 -29.39 25.18 51.42
C HIS A 387 -30.45 26.31 51.43
N THR A 388 -31.37 26.27 50.46
CA THR A 388 -32.80 26.50 50.74
C THR A 388 -33.66 25.55 49.92
N ARG A 389 -34.71 24.98 50.52
CA ARG A 389 -35.72 24.12 49.86
C ARG A 389 -37.00 24.91 49.60
N HIS A 390 -37.72 24.54 48.54
CA HIS A 390 -39.19 24.42 48.40
C HIS A 390 -39.44 23.96 46.94
N GLU A 391 -40.04 22.80 46.61
CA GLU A 391 -41.44 22.38 46.81
C GLU A 391 -42.47 23.43 46.33
N ALA A 392 -43.46 23.12 45.48
CA ALA A 392 -43.81 21.86 44.80
C ALA A 392 -44.78 22.15 43.63
N SER A 393 -44.97 21.17 42.73
CA SER A 393 -46.33 20.81 42.27
C SER A 393 -46.34 19.39 41.69
N GLN A 394 -47.32 18.59 42.09
CA GLN A 394 -47.52 17.21 41.64
C GLN A 394 -48.86 17.10 40.90
N THR A 395 -48.92 16.36 39.80
CA THR A 395 -50.13 15.65 39.37
C THR A 395 -49.77 14.32 38.72
N ARG A 396 -50.44 13.25 39.16
CA ARG A 396 -50.30 11.83 38.75
C ARG A 396 -51.58 11.09 39.20
N PRO A 397 -51.77 9.80 38.87
CA PRO A 397 -52.08 9.17 37.57
C PRO A 397 -53.53 8.62 37.49
N THR A 398 -53.92 8.07 36.33
CA THR A 398 -54.88 6.94 36.26
C THR A 398 -54.48 5.90 35.19
N ARG A 399 -54.61 4.62 35.56
CA ARG A 399 -54.49 3.35 34.80
C ARG A 399 -55.38 2.34 35.58
N PRO A 400 -56.19 1.41 35.01
CA PRO A 400 -55.77 0.20 34.25
C PRO A 400 -56.68 -0.15 33.04
N GLU A 401 -56.51 -1.22 32.26
CA GLU A 401 -55.78 -2.52 32.41
C GLU A 401 -54.68 -2.71 31.30
N GLY A 402 -54.43 -3.85 30.62
CA GLY A 402 -54.30 -5.26 31.06
C GLY A 402 -53.83 -6.20 29.92
N VAL A 403 -53.36 -7.42 30.29
CA VAL A 403 -53.36 -8.71 29.53
C VAL A 403 -52.66 -8.75 28.13
N THR A 404 -51.70 -9.63 27.79
CA THR A 404 -50.88 -10.68 28.46
C THR A 404 -49.58 -10.92 27.67
N GLU A 405 -48.62 -11.67 28.23
CA GLU A 405 -47.45 -12.23 27.54
C GLU A 405 -47.84 -13.36 26.55
N GLU A 406 -47.01 -13.61 25.53
CA GLU A 406 -46.43 -14.96 25.25
C GLU A 406 -45.39 -14.94 24.10
N THR A 407 -44.52 -15.95 24.08
CA THR A 407 -43.51 -16.26 23.03
C THR A 407 -43.37 -17.80 22.93
N PRO A 408 -42.69 -18.35 21.90
CA PRO A 408 -43.09 -18.58 20.51
C PRO A 408 -43.69 -20.00 20.31
N PRO A 409 -43.87 -20.50 19.06
CA PRO A 409 -42.98 -21.60 18.62
C PRO A 409 -42.67 -21.63 17.09
N ASP A 410 -42.01 -22.70 16.68
CA ASP A 410 -41.23 -22.90 15.45
C ASP A 410 -41.99 -23.64 14.31
N GLN A 411 -41.44 -23.53 13.09
CA GLN A 411 -41.49 -24.49 11.96
C GLN A 411 -42.77 -24.86 11.14
N GLN A 412 -42.54 -24.78 9.81
CA GLN A 412 -42.89 -25.75 8.73
C GLN A 412 -44.14 -25.59 7.82
N LEU A 413 -43.86 -25.89 6.54
CA LEU A 413 -44.73 -26.35 5.43
C LEU A 413 -45.72 -25.36 4.77
N PHE A 414 -45.37 -24.94 3.54
CA PHE A 414 -46.20 -25.20 2.36
C PHE A 414 -45.30 -25.40 1.13
N GLY A 415 -45.63 -26.42 0.33
CA GLY A 415 -45.10 -26.60 -1.02
C GLY A 415 -46.25 -26.86 -1.98
N SER A 416 -46.10 -26.46 -3.24
CA SER A 416 -46.97 -26.87 -4.34
C SER A 416 -46.18 -26.83 -5.65
N GLU A 417 -45.92 -28.01 -6.19
CA GLU A 417 -45.35 -28.21 -7.53
C GLU A 417 -46.40 -27.93 -8.62
N THR A 418 -45.96 -27.78 -9.88
CA THR A 418 -46.51 -28.35 -11.15
C THR A 418 -45.94 -27.58 -12.37
N PRO A 419 -45.98 -28.09 -13.62
CA PRO A 419 -44.85 -28.88 -14.13
C PRO A 419 -44.35 -28.40 -15.51
N VAL A 420 -43.27 -29.02 -16.01
CA VAL A 420 -42.89 -28.92 -17.44
C VAL A 420 -42.79 -30.33 -18.02
N THR A 421 -43.74 -30.69 -18.88
CA THR A 421 -43.78 -31.96 -19.62
C THR A 421 -43.07 -31.84 -20.99
N PRO A 422 -42.51 -32.93 -21.54
CA PRO A 422 -41.58 -32.89 -22.67
C PRO A 422 -42.23 -33.24 -24.02
N VAL A 423 -41.50 -33.02 -25.12
CA VAL A 423 -41.73 -33.67 -26.42
C VAL A 423 -40.38 -34.12 -27.00
N THR A 424 -40.35 -35.35 -27.56
CA THR A 424 -39.16 -36.09 -27.98
C THR A 424 -39.08 -36.19 -29.54
N PRO A 425 -38.26 -37.04 -30.21
CA PRO A 425 -37.35 -36.56 -31.27
C PRO A 425 -37.63 -37.14 -32.67
N ALA A 426 -36.81 -36.80 -33.68
CA ALA A 426 -36.24 -37.71 -34.70
C ALA A 426 -35.47 -36.92 -35.79
N GLY A 427 -34.43 -37.52 -36.38
CA GLY A 427 -33.70 -36.97 -37.53
C GLY A 427 -32.21 -37.27 -37.48
N ASP A 428 -31.82 -38.45 -37.96
CA ASP A 428 -30.44 -38.91 -38.03
C ASP A 428 -29.59 -38.14 -39.07
N ASP A 429 -28.28 -38.04 -38.83
CA ASP A 429 -27.27 -38.56 -39.78
C ASP A 429 -25.84 -38.49 -39.19
N ASP A 430 -25.32 -39.68 -38.91
CA ASP A 430 -23.96 -40.15 -39.20
C ASP A 430 -22.67 -39.42 -38.69
N ASN A 431 -22.09 -40.09 -37.67
CA ASN A 431 -20.80 -40.80 -37.77
C ASN A 431 -19.49 -40.10 -37.29
N VAL A 432 -19.14 -40.37 -36.01
CA VAL A 432 -17.80 -40.77 -35.51
C VAL A 432 -16.63 -39.77 -35.69
N THR A 433 -15.96 -39.33 -34.63
CA THR A 433 -15.00 -40.20 -33.89
C THR A 433 -14.86 -39.85 -32.41
N GLN A 434 -14.65 -40.88 -31.58
CA GLN A 434 -14.65 -40.84 -30.12
C GLN A 434 -13.35 -40.29 -29.50
N ILE A 435 -13.47 -39.58 -28.37
CA ILE A 435 -12.41 -39.47 -27.35
C ILE A 435 -13.04 -39.86 -26.00
N PRO A 436 -12.54 -40.88 -25.29
CA PRO A 436 -13.13 -41.31 -24.02
C PRO A 436 -12.75 -40.39 -22.85
N THR A 437 -13.73 -40.13 -22.00
CA THR A 437 -13.59 -39.45 -20.71
C THR A 437 -12.74 -40.25 -19.72
N PHE A 438 -12.04 -39.57 -18.79
CA PHE A 438 -11.42 -40.22 -17.64
C PHE A 438 -11.81 -39.56 -16.32
N ASN A 439 -12.25 -40.40 -15.37
CA ASN A 439 -12.88 -40.04 -14.11
C ASN A 439 -11.82 -39.70 -13.03
N PRO A 440 -11.91 -38.55 -12.30
CA PRO A 440 -10.80 -38.07 -11.48
C PRO A 440 -10.84 -38.56 -10.03
N HIS A 441 -10.35 -39.77 -9.74
CA HIS A 441 -9.87 -40.09 -8.39
C HIS A 441 -8.65 -41.04 -8.35
N ARG A 442 -7.73 -40.71 -7.44
CA ARG A 442 -6.74 -41.61 -6.81
C ARG A 442 -5.53 -42.05 -7.68
N ARG A 443 -4.39 -41.35 -7.54
CA ARG A 443 -3.05 -42.00 -7.56
C ARG A 443 -1.98 -41.20 -6.80
N LYS A 444 -1.13 -41.93 -6.06
CA LYS A 444 -0.01 -41.41 -5.27
C LYS A 444 1.13 -40.96 -6.20
N ARG A 445 1.81 -39.86 -5.88
CA ARG A 445 3.06 -39.44 -6.57
C ARG A 445 4.21 -40.40 -6.22
N THR A 446 4.68 -41.16 -7.20
CA THR A 446 6.04 -41.74 -7.21
C THR A 446 7.02 -40.68 -7.73
N ARG A 447 8.26 -40.67 -7.20
CA ARG A 447 9.32 -39.78 -7.70
C ARG A 447 9.81 -40.29 -9.06
N GLY A 448 9.63 -39.50 -10.12
CA GLY A 448 10.31 -39.73 -11.39
C GLY A 448 11.75 -39.24 -11.29
N HIS A 449 12.72 -40.11 -11.58
CA HIS A 449 14.13 -39.73 -11.63
C HIS A 449 14.41 -38.86 -12.87
N PHE A 450 15.09 -37.73 -12.66
CA PHE A 450 15.61 -36.89 -13.73
C PHE A 450 16.64 -37.68 -14.56
N ARG A 451 16.50 -37.68 -15.89
CA ARG A 451 17.53 -38.18 -16.80
C ARG A 451 18.27 -36.98 -17.41
N PRO A 452 19.57 -36.80 -17.14
CA PRO A 452 20.33 -35.69 -17.70
C PRO A 452 20.48 -35.80 -19.23
N PRO A 453 20.67 -34.66 -19.94
CA PRO A 453 20.91 -34.65 -21.38
C PRO A 453 22.31 -35.19 -21.71
N THR A 454 22.38 -36.12 -22.67
CA THR A 454 23.63 -36.71 -23.16
C THR A 454 24.12 -36.01 -24.44
N GLY A 455 25.44 -35.97 -24.63
CA GLY A 455 26.07 -35.39 -25.81
C GLY A 455 27.59 -35.32 -25.67
N PRO A 456 28.35 -35.04 -26.75
CA PRO A 456 29.80 -34.87 -26.67
C PRO A 456 30.16 -33.76 -25.66
N GLY A 457 31.22 -33.98 -24.89
CA GLY A 457 31.67 -33.08 -23.84
C GLY A 457 30.81 -33.04 -22.56
N ARG A 458 29.73 -33.83 -22.46
CA ARG A 458 28.85 -33.85 -21.27
C ARG A 458 29.07 -35.06 -20.37
N CYS A 459 29.08 -34.82 -19.06
CA CYS A 459 29.14 -35.87 -18.04
C CYS A 459 27.85 -36.73 -18.08
N PRO A 460 27.94 -38.08 -18.09
CA PRO A 460 26.76 -38.94 -18.16
C PRO A 460 25.89 -38.90 -16.89
N ASP A 461 26.48 -38.65 -15.72
CA ASP A 461 25.78 -38.69 -14.43
C ASP A 461 25.03 -37.40 -14.09
N CYS A 462 25.55 -36.24 -14.51
CA CYS A 462 24.92 -34.93 -14.25
C CYS A 462 24.48 -34.14 -15.50
N GLY A 463 24.93 -34.50 -16.70
CA GLY A 463 24.57 -33.84 -17.97
C GLY A 463 25.27 -32.50 -18.24
N TRP A 464 26.12 -32.04 -17.33
CA TRP A 464 26.84 -30.78 -17.47
C TRP A 464 27.98 -30.91 -18.48
N HIS A 465 28.26 -29.83 -19.22
CA HIS A 465 29.36 -29.83 -20.19
C HIS A 465 30.69 -29.63 -19.46
N VAL A 466 31.49 -30.68 -19.37
CA VAL A 466 32.63 -30.77 -18.44
C VAL A 466 33.62 -29.61 -18.63
N GLU A 467 33.94 -29.29 -19.88
CA GLU A 467 34.94 -28.28 -20.24
C GLU A 467 34.51 -26.83 -19.97
N SER A 468 33.20 -26.55 -19.92
CA SER A 468 32.67 -25.17 -19.81
C SER A 468 31.80 -24.92 -18.58
N GLN A 469 31.38 -25.98 -17.90
CA GLN A 469 30.48 -25.94 -16.73
C GLN A 469 31.01 -26.78 -15.56
N GLY A 470 31.98 -27.66 -15.77
CA GLY A 470 32.44 -28.61 -14.76
C GLY A 470 31.38 -29.67 -14.45
N HIS A 471 31.36 -30.12 -13.20
CA HIS A 471 30.39 -31.09 -12.68
C HIS A 471 29.45 -30.42 -11.66
N ALA A 472 28.21 -30.92 -11.57
CA ALA A 472 27.26 -30.46 -10.56
C ALA A 472 27.69 -30.86 -9.13
N ASP A 473 27.33 -30.05 -8.14
CA ASP A 473 27.57 -30.37 -6.73
C ASP A 473 26.95 -31.74 -6.36
N ASN A 474 27.78 -32.63 -5.81
CA ASN A 474 27.52 -34.07 -5.55
C ASN A 474 27.70 -35.06 -6.72
N CYS A 475 28.24 -34.64 -7.87
CA CYS A 475 28.67 -35.55 -8.92
C CYS A 475 30.11 -36.05 -8.67
N THR A 476 30.27 -37.21 -8.04
CA THR A 476 31.58 -37.89 -7.92
C THR A 476 31.96 -38.55 -9.25
N PRO A 477 33.02 -38.10 -9.96
CA PRO A 477 33.46 -38.76 -11.18
C PRO A 477 34.09 -40.11 -10.86
N ALA A 478 33.59 -41.19 -11.48
CA ALA A 478 34.24 -42.48 -11.44
C ALA A 478 35.51 -42.44 -12.31
N ASN A 479 36.67 -42.71 -11.69
CA ASN A 479 38.01 -42.88 -12.24
C ASN A 479 38.36 -42.18 -13.58
N GLN A 480 39.23 -41.18 -13.49
CA GLN A 480 40.20 -40.93 -14.56
C GLN A 480 41.11 -42.16 -14.71
N GLU A 481 41.15 -42.80 -15.87
CA GLU A 481 42.26 -43.69 -16.24
C GLU A 481 42.42 -43.79 -17.77
N THR A 482 43.52 -43.21 -18.28
CA THR A 482 44.12 -43.49 -19.61
C THR A 482 43.32 -43.07 -20.87
N ALA A 483 43.91 -42.69 -22.01
CA ALA A 483 45.32 -42.54 -22.44
C ALA A 483 45.42 -41.51 -23.59
N GLY A 484 46.65 -41.08 -23.92
CA GLY A 484 47.03 -40.63 -25.27
C GLY A 484 47.18 -39.13 -25.44
#